data_AF-A0A3M1DB48-F1
#
_entry.id   AF-A0A3M1DB48-F1
#
_cell.length_a   1.000
_cell.length_b   1.000
_cell.length_c   1.000
_cell.angle_alpha   90.00
_cell.angle_beta   90.00
_cell.angle_gamma   90.00
#
_symmetry.space_group_name_H-M   'P 1'
#
loop_
_entity.id
_entity.type
_entity.pdbx_description
1 polymer ?
#
loop_
_entity_poly.entity_id
_entity_poly.type
_entity_poly.pdbx_seq_one_letter_code
_entity_poly.pdbx_strand_id
1 'polypeptide(L)'
;IGVVDGSDTTVYRDVFDHLSMAPVDQISSASGEKSFRIAADDGRIQGKVTYQYDPSGTDCEFIIANYEFYNLCDTPLTILTGLYGDFDIINSGTNYAGYDAANDMVYMYDQSDSRACAFALLSGTPRNLRAVNNPTYVWNDGFSDGTAYFLMSRTNNLSGTSADDWSMLLTFGQSTLAQGDTVRYTVALMYANNGSAGLPAILDKARATQGCCQGTVGNVDCDPADLTDVADLTQLINHLFIDFAPLCCPEEANINGDPNGTVDMADLTKLIDHLFLSFTPLGACQ
;
A
#
# COMPACT_ATOMS: atom_id res chain seq x y z
N ILE A 1 12.19 1.48 -2.29
CA ILE A 1 11.84 1.12 -3.68
C ILE A 1 13.07 0.52 -4.34
N GLY A 2 13.07 -0.77 -4.65
CA GLY A 2 14.09 -1.35 -5.53
C GLY A 2 13.67 -1.22 -6.99
N VAL A 3 14.61 -0.91 -7.87
CA VAL A 3 14.45 -1.15 -9.32
C VAL A 3 15.14 -2.46 -9.67
N VAL A 4 14.48 -3.26 -10.50
CA VAL A 4 15.06 -4.46 -11.10
C VAL A 4 15.39 -4.14 -12.55
N ASP A 5 16.65 -3.81 -12.85
CA ASP A 5 17.14 -3.62 -14.23
C ASP A 5 18.37 -4.52 -14.47
N GLY A 6 18.18 -5.66 -15.12
CA GLY A 6 19.28 -6.56 -15.50
C GLY A 6 20.12 -7.09 -14.33
N SER A 7 21.45 -6.92 -14.39
CA SER A 7 22.40 -7.38 -13.36
C SER A 7 22.66 -6.37 -12.23
N ASP A 8 22.13 -5.15 -12.34
CA ASP A 8 22.35 -4.07 -11.36
C ASP A 8 21.09 -3.89 -10.50
N THR A 9 21.24 -4.15 -9.20
CA THR A 9 20.17 -3.99 -8.21
C THR A 9 20.35 -2.65 -7.49
N THR A 10 19.54 -1.65 -7.83
CA THR A 10 19.56 -0.35 -7.13
C THR A 10 18.35 -0.24 -6.21
N VAL A 11 18.58 0.08 -4.94
CA VAL A 11 17.53 0.36 -3.96
C VAL A 11 17.52 1.85 -3.63
N TYR A 12 16.35 2.44 -3.78
CA TYR A 12 16.04 3.83 -3.48
C TYR A 12 15.28 3.90 -2.16
N ARG A 13 15.72 4.75 -1.23
CA ARG A 13 15.10 4.97 0.09
C ARG A 13 14.60 6.38 0.18
N ASP A 14 13.40 6.53 0.72
CA ASP A 14 12.68 7.77 0.49
C ASP A 14 12.09 8.44 1.73
N VAL A 15 12.49 7.99 2.93
CA VAL A 15 12.09 8.69 4.17
C VAL A 15 13.29 9.18 4.96
N PHE A 16 14.47 8.61 4.72
CA PHE A 16 15.66 8.88 5.54
C PHE A 16 16.91 8.94 4.67
N ASP A 17 17.78 9.91 4.97
CA ASP A 17 19.13 9.94 4.38
C ASP A 17 19.87 8.63 4.70
N HIS A 18 20.35 7.94 3.67
CA HIS A 18 21.15 6.72 3.75
C HIS A 18 22.39 6.83 4.65
N LEU A 19 22.89 8.03 4.91
CA LEU A 19 24.08 8.26 5.75
C LEU A 19 23.77 8.62 7.20
N SER A 20 22.59 9.18 7.49
CA SER A 20 22.32 9.76 8.82
C SER A 20 20.98 9.42 9.43
N MET A 21 20.12 8.66 8.73
CA MET A 21 18.72 8.46 9.10
C MET A 21 17.97 9.77 9.41
N ALA A 22 18.38 10.90 8.81
CA ALA A 22 17.67 12.16 9.00
C ALA A 22 16.40 12.13 8.15
N PRO A 23 15.24 12.51 8.70
CA PRO A 23 14.00 12.52 7.94
C PRO A 23 14.12 13.46 6.75
N VAL A 24 13.86 12.93 5.54
CA VAL A 24 13.78 13.74 4.30
C VAL A 24 12.62 14.72 4.39
N ASP A 25 11.57 14.34 5.14
CA ASP A 25 10.47 15.22 5.47
C ASP A 25 9.84 14.87 6.83
N GLN A 26 9.30 15.86 7.54
CA GLN A 26 8.57 15.67 8.79
C GLN A 26 7.05 15.78 8.55
N ILE A 27 6.33 14.75 9.00
CA ILE A 27 4.88 14.73 9.07
C ILE A 27 4.47 15.29 10.43
N SER A 28 3.80 16.44 10.47
CA SER A 28 3.27 17.03 11.69
C SER A 28 1.86 16.50 12.02
N SER A 29 1.51 16.47 13.30
CA SER A 29 0.31 15.83 13.91
C SER A 29 -1.06 16.43 13.54
N ALA A 30 -1.18 17.19 12.46
CA ALA A 30 -2.48 17.65 11.96
C ALA A 30 -2.90 16.76 10.78
N SER A 31 -4.17 16.38 10.73
CA SER A 31 -4.75 15.80 9.51
C SER A 31 -4.46 16.73 8.33
N GLY A 32 -3.89 16.17 7.27
CA GLY A 32 -3.51 16.94 6.10
C GLY A 32 -2.91 16.06 5.03
N GLU A 33 -3.16 16.41 3.78
CA GLU A 33 -2.47 15.82 2.65
C GLU A 33 -1.11 16.51 2.52
N LYS A 34 -0.02 15.73 2.59
CA LYS A 34 1.29 16.21 2.16
C LYS A 34 1.82 15.27 1.12
N SER A 35 2.27 15.88 0.03
CA SER A 35 2.85 15.19 -1.11
C SER A 35 4.35 15.42 -1.10
N PHE A 36 5.12 14.36 -0.90
CA PHE A 36 6.55 14.41 -1.15
C PHE A 36 6.88 13.58 -2.40
N ARG A 37 7.87 14.06 -3.16
CA ARG A 37 8.32 13.41 -4.36
C ARG A 37 9.31 12.33 -3.97
N ILE A 38 8.91 11.09 -4.21
CA ILE A 38 9.85 10.00 -4.23
C ILE A 38 10.59 10.05 -5.55
N ALA A 39 11.91 10.04 -5.55
CA ALA A 39 12.67 9.90 -6.78
C ALA A 39 13.77 8.88 -6.57
N ALA A 40 13.94 7.98 -7.53
CA ALA A 40 15.18 7.25 -7.66
C ALA A 40 16.36 8.24 -7.78
N ASP A 41 17.55 7.90 -7.29
CA ASP A 41 18.74 8.77 -7.38
C ASP A 41 19.08 9.14 -8.84
N ASP A 42 18.69 8.28 -9.79
CA ASP A 42 18.81 8.50 -11.23
C ASP A 42 17.62 9.25 -11.86
N GLY A 43 16.59 9.59 -11.07
CA GLY A 43 15.38 10.31 -11.45
C GLY A 43 14.39 9.52 -12.32
N ARG A 44 14.66 8.23 -12.57
CA ARG A 44 13.90 7.41 -13.54
C ARG A 44 12.51 7.04 -13.07
N ILE A 45 12.40 6.68 -11.79
CA ILE A 45 11.13 6.49 -11.09
C ILE A 45 10.86 7.72 -10.26
N GLN A 46 9.63 8.20 -10.35
CA GLN A 46 9.14 9.22 -9.46
C GLN A 46 7.87 8.74 -8.78
N GLY A 47 7.56 9.34 -7.64
CA GLY A 47 6.35 9.01 -6.93
C GLY A 47 5.82 10.16 -6.09
N LYS A 48 4.58 9.99 -5.67
CA LYS A 48 3.85 10.87 -4.74
C LYS A 48 3.39 10.00 -3.59
N VAL A 49 3.60 10.44 -2.36
CA VAL A 49 2.93 9.85 -1.20
C VAL A 49 1.91 10.84 -0.69
N THR A 50 0.68 10.41 -0.44
CA THR A 50 -0.31 11.17 0.35
C THR A 50 -0.63 10.38 1.60
N TYR A 51 -0.95 11.06 2.71
CA TYR A 51 -1.33 10.37 3.93
C TYR A 51 -2.57 10.99 4.58
N GLN A 52 -3.25 10.17 5.37
CA GLN A 52 -4.42 10.53 6.15
C GLN A 52 -4.36 9.85 7.51
N TYR A 53 -4.56 10.62 8.57
CA TYR A 53 -4.71 10.10 9.93
C TYR A 53 -6.11 9.54 10.15
N ASP A 54 -6.25 8.60 11.08
CA ASP A 54 -7.54 8.17 11.62
C ASP A 54 -8.45 9.38 11.90
N PRO A 55 -9.53 9.57 11.12
CA PRO A 55 -10.42 10.72 11.29
C PRO A 55 -11.38 10.56 12.47
N SER A 56 -11.47 9.36 13.05
CA SER A 56 -12.52 8.95 13.99
C SER A 56 -12.06 8.86 15.45
N GLY A 57 -10.75 8.75 15.70
CA GLY A 57 -10.20 8.42 17.02
C GLY A 57 -9.56 9.58 17.78
N THR A 58 -9.65 9.54 19.11
CA THR A 58 -8.79 10.32 20.02
C THR A 58 -7.36 9.75 20.08
N ASP A 59 -7.16 8.53 19.62
CA ASP A 59 -5.98 7.72 19.90
C ASP A 59 -5.05 7.57 18.67
N CYS A 60 -5.42 8.17 17.53
CA CYS A 60 -4.64 8.14 16.27
C CYS A 60 -4.18 6.71 15.93
N GLU A 61 -5.13 5.76 15.89
CA GLU A 61 -4.83 4.32 15.82
C GLU A 61 -4.14 3.91 14.52
N PHE A 62 -4.30 4.70 13.45
CA PHE A 62 -3.65 4.44 12.18
C PHE A 62 -3.36 5.70 11.36
N ILE A 63 -2.45 5.52 10.41
CA ILE A 63 -2.17 6.42 9.29
C ILE A 63 -2.32 5.60 8.01
N ILE A 64 -3.08 6.11 7.05
CA ILE A 64 -3.12 5.54 5.70
C ILE A 64 -2.15 6.33 4.84
N ALA A 65 -1.31 5.64 4.07
CA ALA A 65 -0.40 6.22 3.10
C ALA A 65 -0.71 5.65 1.70
N ASN A 66 -1.02 6.54 0.76
CA ASN A 66 -1.18 6.21 -0.65
C ASN A 66 0.11 6.54 -1.39
N TYR A 67 0.68 5.55 -2.05
CA TYR A 67 1.86 5.66 -2.89
C TYR A 67 1.43 5.64 -4.34
N GLU A 68 1.89 6.61 -5.11
CA GLU A 68 1.79 6.62 -6.57
C GLU A 68 3.20 6.60 -7.14
N PHE A 69 3.48 5.71 -8.08
CA PHE A 69 4.76 5.61 -8.77
C PHE A 69 4.55 5.68 -10.28
N TYR A 70 5.32 6.50 -10.97
CA TYR A 70 5.23 6.67 -12.41
C TYR A 70 6.60 6.60 -13.08
N ASN A 71 6.63 5.98 -14.25
CA ASN A 71 7.83 5.86 -15.07
C ASN A 71 7.83 6.93 -16.17
N LEU A 72 8.74 7.90 -16.09
CA LEU A 72 8.90 8.92 -17.13
C LEU A 72 9.88 8.51 -18.24
N CYS A 73 10.60 7.41 -18.05
CA CYS A 73 11.60 6.94 -18.99
C CYS A 73 10.96 6.28 -20.22
N ASP A 74 11.65 6.31 -21.34
CA ASP A 74 11.30 5.59 -22.57
C ASP A 74 11.48 4.07 -22.47
N THR A 75 12.12 3.61 -21.40
CA THR A 75 12.42 2.21 -21.13
C THR A 75 11.50 1.67 -20.03
N PRO A 76 10.86 0.50 -20.21
CA PRO A 76 10.07 -0.12 -19.15
C PRO A 76 10.91 -0.45 -17.91
N LEU A 77 10.36 -0.20 -16.72
CA LEU A 77 11.04 -0.43 -15.44
C LEU A 77 10.20 -1.35 -14.56
N THR A 78 10.81 -2.42 -14.02
CA THR A 78 10.18 -3.24 -12.99
C THR A 78 10.50 -2.66 -11.62
N ILE A 79 9.47 -2.25 -10.88
CA ILE A 79 9.61 -1.71 -9.54
C ILE A 79 9.20 -2.72 -8.47
N LEU A 80 9.97 -2.77 -7.39
CA LEU A 80 9.69 -3.53 -6.18
C LEU A 80 9.59 -2.56 -5.01
N THR A 81 8.44 -2.49 -4.36
CA THR A 81 8.19 -1.51 -3.30
C THR A 81 8.11 -2.20 -1.95
N GLY A 82 8.47 -1.49 -0.89
CA GLY A 82 8.30 -2.00 0.45
C GLY A 82 8.41 -0.93 1.51
N LEU A 83 7.80 -1.19 2.65
CA LEU A 83 7.91 -0.41 3.87
C LEU A 83 8.69 -1.18 4.92
N TYR A 84 9.68 -0.50 5.48
CA TYR A 84 10.49 -0.98 6.58
C TYR A 84 10.25 -0.09 7.79
N GLY A 85 10.11 -0.69 8.97
CA GLY A 85 9.95 0.05 10.20
C GLY A 85 10.48 -0.71 11.40
N ASP A 86 11.23 0.03 12.22
CA ASP A 86 11.64 -0.35 13.56
C ASP A 86 10.91 0.58 14.54
N PHE A 87 10.20 0.02 15.51
CA PHE A 87 9.32 0.79 16.41
C PHE A 87 9.71 0.68 17.88
N ASP A 88 10.72 -0.13 18.24
CA ASP A 88 11.22 -0.27 19.60
C ASP A 88 10.10 -0.35 20.66
N ILE A 89 9.10 -1.22 20.46
CA ILE A 89 7.89 -1.21 21.31
C ILE A 89 8.27 -1.59 22.74
N ILE A 90 8.20 -0.60 23.64
CA ILE A 90 8.57 -0.69 25.07
C ILE A 90 10.07 -0.95 25.29
N ASN A 91 10.61 -2.04 24.74
CA ASN A 91 12.01 -2.44 24.87
C ASN A 91 12.46 -3.18 23.60
N SER A 92 13.40 -2.56 22.89
CA SER A 92 13.96 -3.03 21.61
C SER A 92 14.49 -4.46 21.67
N GLY A 93 15.19 -4.86 22.74
CA GLY A 93 15.80 -6.20 22.82
C GLY A 93 14.84 -7.35 23.13
N THR A 94 13.54 -7.09 23.21
CA THR A 94 12.54 -8.09 23.65
C THR A 94 11.25 -8.04 22.83
N ASN A 95 11.33 -7.53 21.61
CA ASN A 95 10.20 -7.52 20.70
C ASN A 95 9.98 -8.90 20.07
N TYR A 96 8.80 -9.05 19.48
CA TYR A 96 8.41 -10.18 18.66
C TYR A 96 7.75 -9.64 17.39
N ALA A 97 7.83 -10.40 16.31
CA ALA A 97 7.20 -10.01 15.05
C ALA A 97 6.43 -11.17 14.44
N GLY A 98 5.31 -10.85 13.81
CA GLY A 98 4.42 -11.81 13.16
C GLY A 98 3.89 -11.28 11.84
N TYR A 99 3.10 -12.11 11.18
CA TYR A 99 2.35 -11.72 9.99
C TYR A 99 0.96 -12.35 10.02
N ASP A 100 0.03 -11.71 9.32
CA ASP A 100 -1.30 -12.22 9.02
C ASP A 100 -1.51 -12.11 7.52
N ALA A 101 -1.38 -13.25 6.84
CA ALA A 101 -1.52 -13.32 5.39
C ALA A 101 -2.97 -13.18 4.91
N ALA A 102 -3.97 -13.38 5.76
CA ALA A 102 -5.36 -13.16 5.38
C ALA A 102 -5.72 -11.66 5.35
N ASN A 103 -4.91 -10.85 6.02
CA ASN A 103 -5.09 -9.41 6.15
C ASN A 103 -3.93 -8.61 5.55
N ASP A 104 -3.06 -9.25 4.77
CA ASP A 104 -1.89 -8.64 4.12
C ASP A 104 -1.03 -7.79 5.08
N MET A 105 -0.86 -8.30 6.30
CA MET A 105 -0.32 -7.55 7.44
C MET A 105 0.97 -8.17 7.99
N VAL A 106 1.94 -7.31 8.30
CA VAL A 106 3.10 -7.65 9.15
C VAL A 106 3.01 -6.80 10.41
N TYR A 107 3.32 -7.37 11.56
CA TYR A 107 3.17 -6.69 12.85
C TYR A 107 4.32 -7.01 13.81
N MET A 108 4.55 -6.11 14.76
CA MET A 108 5.49 -6.25 15.85
C MET A 108 4.78 -5.95 17.17
N TYR A 109 5.15 -6.65 18.23
CA TYR A 109 4.55 -6.51 19.55
C TYR A 109 5.60 -6.66 20.67
N ASP A 110 5.29 -6.15 21.85
CA ASP A 110 6.14 -6.30 23.02
C ASP A 110 6.03 -7.70 23.65
N GLN A 111 6.95 -8.03 24.55
CA GLN A 111 6.99 -9.33 25.22
C GLN A 111 5.69 -9.74 25.91
N SER A 112 4.90 -8.77 26.40
CA SER A 112 3.63 -9.05 27.07
C SER A 112 2.41 -9.00 26.14
N ASP A 113 2.63 -8.74 24.85
CA ASP A 113 1.58 -8.46 23.86
C ASP A 113 0.55 -7.43 24.38
N SER A 114 1.06 -6.39 25.04
CA SER A 114 0.28 -5.26 25.53
C SER A 114 0.19 -4.14 24.51
N ARG A 115 1.14 -4.05 23.58
CA ARG A 115 1.20 -3.07 22.50
C ARG A 115 1.67 -3.73 21.23
N ALA A 116 1.09 -3.30 20.12
CA ALA A 116 1.52 -3.73 18.80
C ALA A 116 1.53 -2.57 17.80
N CYS A 117 2.38 -2.68 16.80
CA CYS A 117 2.34 -1.85 15.60
C CYS A 117 2.30 -2.75 14.37
N ALA A 118 1.79 -2.25 13.25
CA ALA A 118 1.67 -3.04 12.04
C ALA A 118 1.74 -2.21 10.77
N PHE A 119 2.11 -2.88 9.69
CA PHE A 119 1.84 -2.45 8.32
C PHE A 119 0.84 -3.40 7.69
N ALA A 120 -0.21 -2.87 7.07
CA ALA A 120 -1.18 -3.65 6.30
C ALA A 120 -1.36 -3.05 4.90
N LEU A 121 -1.23 -3.88 3.86
CA LEU A 121 -1.51 -3.46 2.49
C LEU A 121 -3.04 -3.39 2.31
N LEU A 122 -3.55 -2.23 1.95
CA LEU A 122 -4.98 -2.02 1.69
C LEU A 122 -5.32 -2.14 0.20
N SER A 123 -4.34 -2.02 -0.69
CA SER A 123 -4.53 -2.16 -2.14
C SER A 123 -3.29 -2.78 -2.79
N GLY A 124 -3.53 -3.77 -3.66
CA GLY A 124 -2.52 -4.58 -4.33
C GLY A 124 -2.28 -5.92 -3.64
N THR A 125 -1.24 -6.64 -4.05
CA THR A 125 -0.88 -7.95 -3.46
C THR A 125 0.47 -7.86 -2.77
N PRO A 126 0.59 -8.29 -1.50
CA PRO A 126 1.88 -8.33 -0.85
C PRO A 126 2.73 -9.43 -1.50
N ARG A 127 4.01 -9.12 -1.67
CA ARG A 127 5.01 -10.11 -2.07
C ARG A 127 5.51 -10.91 -0.87
N ASN A 128 5.76 -10.23 0.24
CA ASN A 128 6.14 -10.86 1.49
C ASN A 128 5.81 -9.96 2.69
N LEU A 129 5.53 -10.64 3.81
CA LEU A 129 5.23 -10.09 5.13
C LEU A 129 6.30 -10.64 6.09
N ARG A 130 7.27 -9.83 6.49
CA ARG A 130 8.50 -10.34 7.12
C ARG A 130 8.91 -9.60 8.37
N ALA A 131 9.23 -10.37 9.40
CA ALA A 131 10.13 -9.97 10.46
C ALA A 131 11.58 -9.87 9.95
N VAL A 132 12.29 -8.83 10.37
CA VAL A 132 13.71 -8.61 10.09
C VAL A 132 14.45 -8.62 11.42
N ASN A 133 15.37 -9.57 11.62
CA ASN A 133 16.18 -9.62 12.84
C ASN A 133 17.28 -8.56 12.76
N ASN A 134 17.19 -7.52 13.60
CA ASN A 134 18.11 -6.40 13.60
C ASN A 134 19.57 -6.80 13.90
N PRO A 135 19.85 -7.70 14.88
CA PRO A 135 21.22 -8.18 15.11
C PRO A 135 21.85 -8.86 13.89
N THR A 136 21.05 -9.58 13.10
CA THR A 136 21.52 -10.29 11.91
C THR A 136 21.68 -9.38 10.71
N TYR A 137 20.72 -8.49 10.46
CA TYR A 137 20.59 -7.78 9.17
C TYR A 137 20.90 -6.28 9.24
N VAL A 138 20.93 -5.68 10.42
CA VAL A 138 20.97 -4.22 10.59
C VAL A 138 22.22 -3.75 11.34
N TRP A 139 22.60 -4.38 12.45
CA TRP A 139 23.64 -3.81 13.34
C TRP A 139 25.05 -3.69 12.75
N ASN A 140 25.41 -4.53 11.77
CA ASN A 140 26.78 -4.53 11.23
C ASN A 140 27.03 -3.39 10.24
N ASP A 141 26.13 -3.21 9.27
CA ASP A 141 26.33 -2.30 8.13
C ASP A 141 25.14 -1.34 7.92
N GLY A 142 24.28 -1.23 8.94
CA GLY A 142 22.94 -0.72 8.77
C GLY A 142 22.07 -1.68 7.96
N PHE A 143 20.80 -1.34 7.81
CA PHE A 143 19.96 -1.98 6.81
C PHE A 143 20.52 -1.56 5.44
N SER A 144 21.47 -2.25 4.81
CA SER A 144 22.10 -1.82 3.54
C SER A 144 21.19 -2.00 2.33
N ASP A 145 21.49 -1.40 1.17
CA ASP A 145 20.67 -1.56 -0.04
C ASP A 145 20.67 -3.00 -0.55
N GLY A 146 21.82 -3.66 -0.50
CA GLY A 146 21.92 -5.09 -0.80
C GLY A 146 21.07 -5.94 0.15
N THR A 147 21.08 -5.62 1.44
CA THR A 147 20.23 -6.29 2.45
C THR A 147 18.75 -6.04 2.18
N ALA A 148 18.35 -4.79 1.93
CA ALA A 148 16.98 -4.41 1.66
C ALA A 148 16.46 -5.15 0.41
N TYR A 149 17.21 -5.12 -0.69
CA TYR A 149 16.85 -5.86 -1.91
C TYR A 149 16.77 -7.38 -1.66
N PHE A 150 17.76 -7.94 -0.99
CA PHE A 150 17.79 -9.37 -0.66
C PHE A 150 16.56 -9.80 0.13
N LEU A 151 16.09 -9.00 1.09
CA LEU A 151 14.91 -9.31 1.89
C LEU A 151 13.60 -9.04 1.12
N MET A 152 13.52 -7.93 0.39
CA MET A 152 12.35 -7.60 -0.44
C MET A 152 12.14 -8.59 -1.58
N SER A 153 13.21 -9.12 -2.19
CA SER A 153 13.11 -10.06 -3.32
C SER A 153 12.54 -11.43 -2.93
N ARG A 154 12.53 -11.76 -1.64
CA ARG A 154 11.96 -13.02 -1.11
C ARG A 154 10.46 -13.10 -1.39
N THR A 155 9.95 -14.33 -1.45
CA THR A 155 8.53 -14.63 -1.66
C THR A 155 7.90 -15.35 -0.46
N ASN A 156 8.68 -15.63 0.58
CA ASN A 156 8.17 -16.26 1.79
C ASN A 156 7.92 -15.22 2.88
N ASN A 157 6.88 -15.45 3.68
CA ASN A 157 6.66 -14.72 4.92
C ASN A 157 7.57 -15.27 6.02
N LEU A 158 7.83 -14.47 7.06
CA LEU A 158 8.68 -14.86 8.18
C LEU A 158 8.21 -14.17 9.46
N SER A 159 8.08 -14.93 10.54
CA SER A 159 7.83 -14.40 11.89
C SER A 159 9.10 -14.42 12.74
N GLY A 160 9.22 -13.49 13.68
CA GLY A 160 10.22 -13.46 14.74
C GLY A 160 9.63 -14.05 16.02
N THR A 161 9.80 -15.35 16.22
CA THR A 161 9.11 -16.12 17.29
C THR A 161 9.84 -16.13 18.63
N SER A 162 11.04 -15.55 18.70
CA SER A 162 11.82 -15.40 19.92
C SER A 162 11.96 -13.93 20.29
N ALA A 163 11.97 -13.62 21.58
CA ALA A 163 12.31 -12.28 22.06
C ALA A 163 13.68 -11.87 21.52
N ASP A 164 13.69 -10.83 20.70
CA ASP A 164 14.89 -10.23 20.13
C ASP A 164 14.58 -8.81 19.63
N ASP A 165 15.57 -8.15 19.05
CA ASP A 165 15.42 -6.89 18.34
C ASP A 165 14.95 -7.14 16.89
N TRP A 166 13.68 -6.84 16.64
CA TRP A 166 12.99 -7.10 15.37
C TRP A 166 12.52 -5.80 14.72
N SER A 167 12.54 -5.79 13.39
CA SER A 167 11.86 -4.81 12.56
C SER A 167 10.83 -5.49 11.65
N MET A 168 9.98 -4.69 11.02
CA MET A 168 8.99 -5.17 10.05
C MET A 168 9.37 -4.76 8.63
N LEU A 169 9.14 -5.67 7.68
CA LEU A 169 9.22 -5.42 6.25
C LEU A 169 7.94 -5.91 5.56
N LEU A 170 7.16 -4.97 5.04
CA LEU A 170 6.04 -5.23 4.13
C LEU A 170 6.53 -4.96 2.70
N THR A 171 6.68 -6.01 1.89
CA THR A 171 7.02 -5.85 0.47
C THR A 171 5.79 -6.02 -0.38
N PHE A 172 5.57 -5.11 -1.32
CA PHE A 172 4.42 -5.09 -2.22
C PHE A 172 4.80 -4.55 -3.59
N GLY A 173 3.95 -4.88 -4.56
CA GLY A 173 4.23 -4.60 -5.96
C GLY A 173 5.25 -5.55 -6.57
N GLN A 174 5.21 -5.60 -7.90
CA GLN A 174 6.25 -6.07 -8.80
C GLN A 174 5.82 -5.69 -10.22
N SER A 175 5.55 -4.40 -10.42
CA SER A 175 4.93 -3.94 -11.65
C SER A 175 6.00 -3.49 -12.63
N THR A 176 5.87 -3.93 -13.88
CA THR A 176 6.64 -3.36 -14.98
C THR A 176 5.86 -2.18 -15.53
N LEU A 177 6.42 -0.99 -15.38
CA LEU A 177 5.83 0.26 -15.84
C LEU A 177 6.46 0.63 -17.18
N ALA A 178 5.67 0.67 -18.24
CA ALA A 178 6.08 1.30 -19.50
C ALA A 178 6.18 2.82 -19.34
N GLN A 179 6.64 3.52 -20.39
CA GLN A 179 6.70 4.98 -20.39
C GLN A 179 5.30 5.58 -20.17
N GLY A 180 5.18 6.43 -19.15
CA GLY A 180 3.93 7.10 -18.79
C GLY A 180 3.01 6.26 -17.89
N ASP A 181 3.34 4.99 -17.65
CA ASP A 181 2.56 4.15 -16.74
C ASP A 181 2.70 4.64 -15.31
N THR A 182 1.61 4.45 -14.55
CA THR A 182 1.51 4.78 -13.14
C THR A 182 0.93 3.59 -12.39
N VAL A 183 1.48 3.26 -11.22
CA VAL A 183 0.90 2.29 -10.30
C VAL A 183 0.68 2.92 -8.93
N ARG A 184 -0.35 2.45 -8.24
CA ARG A 184 -0.72 2.95 -6.92
C ARG A 184 -0.78 1.81 -5.91
N TYR A 185 -0.47 2.13 -4.67
CA TYR A 185 -0.58 1.22 -3.53
C TYR A 185 -1.05 1.99 -2.30
N THR A 186 -1.86 1.37 -1.48
CA THR A 186 -2.32 1.95 -0.22
C THR A 186 -1.87 1.08 0.93
N VAL A 187 -1.28 1.68 1.95
CA VAL A 187 -0.80 0.97 3.15
C VAL A 187 -1.29 1.66 4.40
N ALA A 188 -1.77 0.89 5.38
CA ALA A 188 -2.04 1.36 6.73
C ALA A 188 -0.84 1.10 7.65
N LEU A 189 -0.40 2.14 8.36
CA LEU A 189 0.50 2.05 9.51
C LEU A 189 -0.39 2.12 10.75
N MET A 190 -0.35 1.08 11.59
CA MET A 190 -1.31 0.90 12.67
C MET A 190 -0.62 0.73 14.02
N TYR A 191 -1.31 1.13 15.10
CA TYR A 191 -0.85 0.98 16.47
C TYR A 191 -2.01 0.58 17.40
N ALA A 192 -1.81 -0.49 18.17
CA ALA A 192 -2.77 -1.02 19.13
C ALA A 192 -2.24 -0.95 20.57
N ASN A 193 -3.07 -0.45 21.49
CA ASN A 193 -2.79 -0.38 22.93
C ASN A 193 -3.19 -1.65 23.73
N ASN A 194 -3.63 -2.69 23.03
CA ASN A 194 -4.11 -3.95 23.58
C ASN A 194 -3.49 -5.16 22.86
N GLY A 195 -2.26 -5.00 22.39
CA GLY A 195 -1.50 -6.04 21.70
C GLY A 195 -1.95 -6.32 20.28
N SER A 196 -1.39 -7.39 19.73
CA SER A 196 -1.61 -7.86 18.36
C SER A 196 -3.07 -8.21 18.07
N ALA A 197 -3.82 -8.64 19.09
CA ALA A 197 -5.25 -8.94 18.98
C ALA A 197 -6.14 -7.72 18.66
N GLY A 198 -5.66 -6.49 18.90
CA GLY A 198 -6.37 -5.26 18.56
C GLY A 198 -6.25 -4.84 17.09
N LEU A 199 -5.23 -5.33 16.38
CA LEU A 199 -4.91 -4.88 15.03
C LEU A 199 -6.03 -5.14 14.00
N PRO A 200 -6.77 -6.27 14.00
CA PRO A 200 -7.84 -6.48 13.04
C PRO A 200 -8.94 -5.42 13.08
N ALA A 201 -9.33 -4.97 14.29
CA ALA A 201 -10.36 -3.93 14.42
C ALA A 201 -9.88 -2.56 13.92
N ILE A 202 -8.58 -2.27 14.05
CA ILE A 202 -7.97 -1.05 13.52
C ILE A 202 -7.90 -1.12 11.99
N LEU A 203 -7.55 -2.29 11.44
CA LEU A 203 -7.53 -2.52 10.01
C LEU A 203 -8.92 -2.34 9.38
N ASP A 204 -9.98 -2.83 10.04
CA ASP A 204 -11.35 -2.63 9.57
C ASP A 204 -11.71 -1.14 9.50
N LYS A 205 -11.30 -0.33 10.49
CA LYS A 205 -11.47 1.13 10.46
C LYS A 205 -10.66 1.79 9.35
N ALA A 206 -9.42 1.34 9.13
CA ALA A 206 -8.55 1.86 8.07
C ALA A 206 -9.15 1.57 6.68
N ARG A 207 -9.63 0.35 6.44
CA ARG A 207 -10.35 -0.03 5.21
C ARG A 207 -11.61 0.82 5.02
N ALA A 208 -12.43 0.98 6.05
CA ALA A 208 -13.63 1.82 5.98
C ALA A 208 -13.32 3.30 5.67
N THR A 209 -12.11 3.78 5.98
CA THR A 209 -11.68 5.15 5.68
C THR A 209 -11.27 5.35 4.22
N GLN A 210 -10.91 4.29 3.49
CA GLN A 210 -10.56 4.38 2.05
C GLN A 210 -11.77 4.52 1.13
N GLY A 211 -12.99 4.51 1.68
CA GLY A 211 -14.19 4.32 0.88
C GLY A 211 -14.35 2.84 0.52
N CYS A 212 -15.36 2.55 -0.28
CA CYS A 212 -15.63 1.17 -0.73
C CYS A 212 -14.75 0.75 -1.91
N CYS A 213 -14.20 1.71 -2.66
CA CYS A 213 -13.43 1.45 -3.86
C CYS A 213 -12.00 1.04 -3.51
N GLN A 214 -11.55 -0.10 -4.04
CA GLN A 214 -10.19 -0.59 -3.81
C GLN A 214 -9.42 -0.71 -5.12
N GLY A 215 -8.21 -0.13 -5.18
CA GLY A 215 -7.35 -0.25 -6.36
C GLY A 215 -7.86 0.54 -7.56
N THR A 216 -8.61 -0.11 -8.46
CA THR A 216 -9.13 0.48 -9.70
C THR A 216 -10.65 0.54 -9.71
N VAL A 217 -11.20 1.57 -10.33
CA VAL A 217 -12.63 1.63 -10.64
C VAL A 217 -13.01 0.50 -11.61
N GLY A 218 -14.28 0.09 -11.64
CA GLY A 218 -14.81 -0.87 -12.59
C GLY A 218 -15.58 -2.04 -12.00
N ASN A 219 -15.33 -2.40 -10.73
CA ASN A 219 -16.02 -3.48 -10.01
C ASN A 219 -17.42 -3.05 -9.47
N VAL A 220 -18.26 -2.55 -10.37
CA VAL A 220 -19.57 -1.97 -10.05
C VAL A 220 -20.52 -2.95 -9.34
N ASP A 221 -20.33 -4.26 -9.49
CA ASP A 221 -21.15 -5.29 -8.83
C ASP A 221 -20.60 -5.81 -7.49
N CYS A 222 -19.45 -5.28 -7.04
CA CYS A 222 -18.76 -5.68 -5.82
C CYS A 222 -18.40 -7.17 -5.80
N ASP A 223 -17.86 -7.70 -6.89
CA ASP A 223 -17.20 -9.00 -6.91
C ASP A 223 -16.12 -9.03 -5.81
N PRO A 224 -16.18 -9.99 -4.85
CA PRO A 224 -15.17 -10.14 -3.82
C PRO A 224 -13.74 -10.42 -4.33
N ALA A 225 -13.59 -10.83 -5.59
CA ALA A 225 -12.33 -11.04 -6.27
C ALA A 225 -11.80 -9.78 -6.98
N ASP A 226 -12.53 -8.66 -6.88
CA ASP A 226 -12.16 -7.36 -7.45
C ASP A 226 -11.91 -7.42 -8.98
N LEU A 227 -12.82 -8.11 -9.67
CA LEU A 227 -12.75 -8.31 -11.12
C LEU A 227 -13.67 -7.32 -11.83
N THR A 228 -13.19 -6.75 -12.92
CA THR A 228 -14.02 -5.96 -13.84
C THR A 228 -14.41 -6.80 -15.05
N ASP A 229 -15.69 -7.12 -15.18
CA ASP A 229 -16.25 -7.91 -16.27
C ASP A 229 -17.67 -7.46 -16.72
N VAL A 230 -18.40 -8.36 -17.41
CA VAL A 230 -19.72 -8.05 -17.98
C VAL A 230 -20.82 -7.94 -16.91
N ALA A 231 -20.60 -8.50 -15.73
CA ALA A 231 -21.51 -8.37 -14.59
C ALA A 231 -21.54 -6.91 -14.11
N ASP A 232 -20.39 -6.23 -14.04
CA ASP A 232 -20.30 -4.80 -13.74
C ASP A 232 -21.05 -3.94 -14.73
N LEU A 233 -20.90 -4.28 -16.02
CA LEU A 233 -21.62 -3.59 -17.08
C LEU A 233 -23.13 -3.72 -16.91
N THR A 234 -23.59 -4.91 -16.53
CA THR A 234 -25.01 -5.19 -16.28
C THR A 234 -25.50 -4.39 -15.07
N GLN A 235 -24.72 -4.35 -14.00
CA GLN A 235 -25.05 -3.61 -12.78
C GLN A 235 -25.09 -2.10 -13.02
N LEU A 236 -24.14 -1.55 -13.77
CA LEU A 236 -24.11 -0.13 -14.14
C LEU A 236 -25.31 0.25 -15.01
N ILE A 237 -25.72 -0.62 -15.95
CA ILE A 237 -26.94 -0.40 -16.75
C ILE A 237 -28.19 -0.42 -15.88
N ASN A 238 -28.29 -1.35 -14.92
CA ASN A 238 -29.42 -1.41 -13.99
C ASN A 238 -29.56 -0.09 -13.22
N HIS A 239 -28.44 0.38 -12.66
CA HIS A 239 -28.35 1.65 -11.94
C HIS A 239 -28.74 2.86 -12.78
N LEU A 240 -28.31 2.93 -14.04
CA LEU A 240 -28.52 4.12 -14.87
C LEU A 240 -29.88 4.18 -15.58
N PHE A 241 -30.47 3.02 -15.92
CA PHE A 241 -31.58 3.00 -16.88
C PHE A 241 -32.77 2.12 -16.52
N ILE A 242 -32.60 1.08 -15.70
CA ILE A 242 -33.64 0.06 -15.53
C ILE A 242 -34.41 0.27 -14.24
N ASP A 243 -33.76 0.06 -13.10
CA ASP A 243 -34.41 0.07 -11.79
C ASP A 243 -33.81 1.10 -10.83
N PHE A 244 -32.70 1.73 -11.22
CA PHE A 244 -31.95 2.66 -10.37
C PHE A 244 -31.52 2.01 -9.05
N ALA A 245 -31.19 0.72 -9.10
CA ALA A 245 -30.62 0.00 -7.96
C ALA A 245 -29.42 0.77 -7.39
N PRO A 246 -29.37 1.03 -6.07
CA PRO A 246 -28.22 1.66 -5.47
C PRO A 246 -26.95 0.84 -5.73
N LEU A 247 -25.86 1.55 -6.02
CA LEU A 247 -24.56 0.93 -6.18
C LEU A 247 -24.00 0.52 -4.83
N CYS A 248 -23.34 -0.63 -4.78
CA CYS A 248 -22.63 -1.08 -3.59
C CYS A 248 -21.41 -0.19 -3.33
N CYS A 249 -20.77 0.30 -4.40
CA CYS A 249 -19.73 1.30 -4.34
C CYS A 249 -19.84 2.34 -5.47
N PRO A 250 -20.43 3.52 -5.22
CA PRO A 250 -20.50 4.59 -6.23
C PRO A 250 -19.13 5.01 -6.77
N GLU A 251 -18.10 4.99 -5.92
CA GLU A 251 -16.72 5.34 -6.24
C GLU A 251 -16.13 4.38 -7.29
N GLU A 252 -16.46 3.08 -7.27
CA GLU A 252 -16.05 2.12 -8.30
C GLU A 252 -16.77 2.30 -9.63
N ALA A 253 -17.95 2.92 -9.61
CA ALA A 253 -18.72 3.20 -10.81
C ALA A 253 -18.40 4.55 -11.45
N ASN A 254 -17.61 5.41 -10.81
CA ASN A 254 -17.08 6.66 -11.38
C ASN A 254 -15.87 6.38 -12.30
N ILE A 255 -16.08 5.53 -13.30
CA ILE A 255 -15.05 4.96 -14.17
C ILE A 255 -14.39 6.00 -15.08
N ASN A 256 -15.12 7.06 -15.43
CA ASN A 256 -14.60 8.18 -16.21
C ASN A 256 -13.74 9.14 -15.37
N GLY A 257 -13.81 9.02 -14.04
CA GLY A 257 -13.12 9.86 -13.09
C GLY A 257 -13.64 11.29 -12.96
N ASP A 258 -14.97 11.47 -12.95
CA ASP A 258 -15.59 12.77 -12.70
C ASP A 258 -15.20 13.27 -11.30
N PRO A 259 -14.59 14.45 -11.16
CA PRO A 259 -14.24 15.04 -9.86
C PRO A 259 -15.42 15.23 -8.90
N ASN A 260 -16.67 15.21 -9.40
CA ASN A 260 -17.87 15.30 -8.58
C ASN A 260 -18.40 13.93 -8.13
N GLY A 261 -17.77 12.82 -8.55
CA GLY A 261 -18.23 11.47 -8.24
C GLY A 261 -19.56 11.10 -8.90
N THR A 262 -19.91 11.73 -10.02
CA THR A 262 -21.19 11.47 -10.68
C THR A 262 -21.08 10.25 -11.58
N VAL A 263 -21.90 9.24 -11.30
CA VAL A 263 -22.01 8.04 -12.13
C VAL A 263 -23.05 8.26 -13.22
N ASP A 264 -22.62 8.24 -14.49
CA ASP A 264 -23.45 8.49 -15.65
C ASP A 264 -23.07 7.68 -16.91
N MET A 265 -23.57 8.09 -18.07
CA MET A 265 -23.34 7.40 -19.35
C MET A 265 -21.87 7.44 -19.81
N ALA A 266 -21.08 8.40 -19.36
CA ALA A 266 -19.66 8.46 -19.67
C ALA A 266 -18.88 7.35 -18.94
N ASP A 267 -19.29 6.96 -17.73
CA ASP A 267 -18.75 5.78 -17.03
C ASP A 267 -19.07 4.49 -17.77
N LEU A 268 -20.33 4.35 -18.19
CA LEU A 268 -20.77 3.22 -19.00
C LEU A 268 -19.96 3.11 -20.30
N THR A 269 -19.72 4.23 -20.96
CA THR A 269 -18.93 4.27 -22.21
C THR A 269 -17.48 3.86 -21.95
N LYS A 270 -16.89 4.29 -20.84
CA LYS A 270 -15.53 3.91 -20.43
C LYS A 270 -15.42 2.43 -20.09
N LEU A 271 -16.39 1.87 -19.38
CA LEU A 271 -16.43 0.45 -19.05
C LEU A 271 -16.54 -0.41 -20.32
N ILE A 272 -17.39 -0.02 -21.28
CA ILE A 272 -17.50 -0.71 -22.57
C ILE A 272 -16.18 -0.65 -23.35
N ASP A 273 -15.53 0.52 -23.37
CA ASP A 273 -14.25 0.68 -24.05
C ASP A 273 -13.18 -0.25 -23.46
N HIS A 274 -13.11 -0.34 -22.13
CA HIS A 274 -12.25 -1.26 -21.40
C HIS A 274 -12.55 -2.73 -21.71
N LEU A 275 -13.83 -3.15 -21.65
CA LEU A 275 -14.19 -4.55 -21.77
C LEU A 275 -14.16 -5.10 -23.21
N PHE A 276 -14.37 -4.24 -24.22
CA PHE A 276 -14.65 -4.72 -25.58
C PHE A 276 -13.91 -4.03 -26.72
N LEU A 277 -13.39 -2.82 -26.53
CA LEU A 277 -12.86 -2.02 -27.64
C LEU A 277 -11.36 -1.83 -27.57
N SER A 278 -10.89 -1.10 -26.57
CA SER A 278 -9.49 -0.69 -26.45
C SER A 278 -8.72 -1.55 -25.46
N PHE A 279 -9.39 -2.14 -24.46
CA PHE A 279 -8.75 -2.79 -23.32
C PHE A 279 -7.80 -1.86 -22.55
N THR A 280 -8.02 -0.54 -22.66
CA THR A 280 -7.27 0.46 -21.89
C THR A 280 -7.53 0.21 -20.41
N PRO A 281 -6.49 0.05 -19.56
CA PRO A 281 -6.67 -0.13 -18.13
C PRO A 281 -7.51 1.00 -17.51
N LEU A 282 -8.37 0.64 -16.55
CA LEU A 282 -9.21 1.61 -15.85
C LEU A 282 -8.40 2.47 -14.88
N GLY A 283 -8.99 3.60 -14.51
CA GLY A 283 -8.40 4.53 -13.55
C GLY A 283 -8.30 3.92 -12.15
N ALA A 284 -7.51 4.55 -11.27
CA ALA A 284 -7.57 4.22 -9.86
C ALA A 284 -8.87 4.74 -9.24
N CYS A 285 -9.27 4.13 -8.12
CA CYS A 285 -10.31 4.65 -7.25
C CYS A 285 -10.14 6.15 -6.97
N GLN A 286 -11.25 6.88 -6.96
CA GLN A 286 -11.30 8.34 -6.78
C GLN A 286 -11.99 8.74 -5.50
#